data_AF-A0A949Y136-F1
#
_entry.id   AF-A0A949Y136-F1
#
_cell.length_a   1.000
_cell.length_b   1.000
_cell.length_c   1.000
_cell.angle_alpha   90.00
_cell.angle_beta   90.00
_cell.angle_gamma   90.00
#
_symmetry.space_group_name_H-M   'P 1'
#
loop_
_entity.id
_entity.type
_entity.pdbx_description
1 polymer ?
#
loop_
_entity_poly.entity_id
_entity_poly.type
_entity_poly.pdbx_seq_one_letter_code
_entity_poly.pdbx_strand_id
1 'polypeptide(L)'
;MATVALEVRGAQPAPTPPVRTGKARLVLVIDGVEYRLSKSPSARAAWHLKRMAEPRKGTVYCVLTHKGVATCTCPDSIMNGAVCKHVRALVACGLVSRRAKPEAVIAARNPEGGAS
;
A
#
# COMPACT_ATOMS: atom_id res chain seq x y z
N MET A 1 -78.33 15.53 1.03
CA MET A 1 -77.35 14.50 0.61
C MET A 1 -75.98 15.16 0.55
N ALA A 2 -75.06 14.81 1.44
CA ALA A 2 -73.72 15.38 1.50
C ALA A 2 -72.70 14.31 1.09
N THR A 3 -72.03 14.53 -0.03
CA THR A 3 -70.91 13.70 -0.51
C THR A 3 -69.67 14.06 0.31
N VAL A 4 -69.17 13.11 1.09
CA VAL A 4 -67.87 13.23 1.77
C VAL A 4 -66.80 12.70 0.82
N ALA A 5 -65.87 13.56 0.42
CA ALA A 5 -64.72 13.18 -0.40
C ALA A 5 -63.72 12.37 0.43
N LEU A 6 -63.23 11.26 -0.15
CA LEU A 6 -62.24 10.40 0.46
C LEU A 6 -60.86 11.07 0.37
N GLU A 7 -60.26 11.44 1.50
CA GLU A 7 -58.89 11.94 1.53
C GLU A 7 -57.90 10.79 1.28
N VAL A 8 -57.24 10.83 0.12
CA VAL A 8 -56.15 9.92 -0.21
C VAL A 8 -54.93 10.31 0.64
N ARG A 9 -54.63 9.49 1.65
CA ARG A 9 -53.39 9.61 2.44
C ARG A 9 -52.20 9.59 1.50
N GLY A 10 -51.41 10.66 1.55
CA GLY A 10 -50.22 10.87 0.73
C GLY A 10 -49.28 9.67 0.76
N ALA A 11 -48.85 9.24 -0.42
CA ALA A 11 -47.85 8.20 -0.59
C ALA A 11 -46.53 8.65 0.08
N GLN A 12 -46.14 7.94 1.13
CA GLN A 12 -44.85 8.14 1.78
C GLN A 12 -43.75 7.79 0.77
N PRO A 13 -42.78 8.69 0.49
CA PRO A 13 -41.74 8.40 -0.48
C PRO A 13 -40.94 7.16 -0.05
N ALA A 14 -40.73 6.24 -0.99
CA ALA A 14 -39.99 5.02 -0.75
C ALA A 14 -38.60 5.34 -0.19
N PRO A 15 -38.10 4.59 0.82
CA PRO A 15 -36.77 4.82 1.37
C PRO A 15 -35.74 4.72 0.25
N THR A 16 -34.88 5.74 0.13
CA THR A 16 -33.77 5.75 -0.82
C THR A 16 -32.93 4.49 -0.64
N PRO A 17 -32.62 3.75 -1.73
CA PRO A 17 -31.84 2.54 -1.64
C PRO A 17 -30.48 2.84 -1.00
N PRO A 18 -29.96 1.95 -0.14
CA PRO A 18 -28.70 2.18 0.54
C PRO A 18 -27.58 2.37 -0.48
N VAL A 19 -26.84 3.47 -0.34
CA VAL A 19 -25.67 3.77 -1.17
C VAL A 19 -24.66 2.64 -1.00
N ARG A 20 -24.44 1.86 -2.07
CA ARG A 20 -23.43 0.80 -2.06
C ARG A 20 -22.06 1.44 -1.99
N THR A 21 -21.47 1.46 -0.80
CA THR A 21 -20.07 1.85 -0.62
C THR A 21 -19.18 0.87 -1.38
N GLY A 22 -18.51 1.33 -2.43
CA GLY A 22 -17.56 0.52 -3.20
C GLY A 22 -16.34 0.11 -2.38
N LYS A 23 -15.57 -0.87 -2.87
CA LYS A 23 -14.29 -1.26 -2.24
C LYS A 23 -13.19 -0.31 -2.69
N ALA A 24 -12.60 0.42 -1.74
CA ALA A 24 -11.37 1.18 -2.01
C ALA A 24 -10.18 0.23 -2.21
N ARG A 25 -9.30 0.56 -3.15
CA ARG A 25 -8.05 -0.16 -3.40
C ARG A 25 -6.88 0.81 -3.52
N LEU A 26 -5.75 0.41 -2.95
CA LEU A 26 -4.48 1.09 -3.11
C LEU A 26 -3.69 0.48 -4.26
N VAL A 27 -3.22 1.33 -5.17
CA VAL A 27 -2.32 0.99 -6.28
C VAL A 27 -1.13 1.95 -6.21
N LEU A 28 0.07 1.42 -6.39
CA LEU A 28 1.31 2.17 -6.48
C LEU A 28 1.93 1.92 -7.84
N VAL A 29 2.29 2.99 -8.53
CA VAL A 29 3.00 2.90 -9.80
C VAL A 29 4.48 3.15 -9.55
N ILE A 30 5.33 2.21 -9.93
CA ILE A 30 6.79 2.31 -9.77
C ILE A 30 7.41 2.07 -11.15
N ASP A 31 8.11 3.06 -11.69
CA ASP A 31 8.69 3.04 -13.04
C ASP A 31 7.67 2.64 -14.12
N GLY A 32 6.44 3.16 -14.04
CA GLY A 32 5.36 2.83 -14.98
C GLY A 32 4.72 1.46 -14.77
N VAL A 33 5.17 0.68 -13.79
CA VAL A 33 4.58 -0.63 -13.47
C VAL A 33 3.60 -0.51 -12.31
N GLU A 34 2.37 -0.97 -12.52
CA GLU A 34 1.35 -1.01 -11.47
C GLU A 34 1.57 -2.15 -10.48
N TYR A 35 1.52 -1.81 -9.19
CA TYR A 35 1.52 -2.73 -8.07
C TYR A 35 0.28 -2.51 -7.23
N ARG A 36 -0.48 -3.58 -7.02
CA ARG A 36 -1.60 -3.59 -6.09
C ARG A 36 -1.09 -3.82 -4.68
N LEU A 37 -1.48 -2.95 -3.75
CA LEU A 37 -1.07 -3.04 -2.36
C LEU A 37 -2.13 -3.74 -1.53
N SER A 38 -1.67 -4.57 -0.60
CA SER A 38 -2.47 -5.11 0.48
C SER A 38 -1.61 -5.22 1.74
N LYS A 39 -2.23 -5.17 2.91
CA LYS A 39 -1.54 -5.58 4.14
C LYS A 39 -1.19 -7.07 4.04
N SER A 40 -0.03 -7.43 4.60
CA SER A 40 0.33 -8.84 4.72
C SER A 40 -0.57 -9.52 5.76
N PRO A 41 -1.09 -10.73 5.50
CA PRO A 41 -1.86 -11.48 6.49
C PRO A 41 -0.99 -12.07 7.61
N SER A 42 0.31 -12.28 7.35
CA SER A 42 1.22 -12.96 8.27
C SER A 42 2.04 -12.03 9.16
N ALA A 43 2.12 -10.73 8.81
CA ALA A 43 2.94 -9.78 9.56
C ALA A 43 2.28 -8.40 9.68
N ARG A 44 2.15 -7.92 10.92
CA ARG A 44 1.48 -6.65 11.28
C ARG A 44 2.11 -5.42 10.63
N ALA A 45 3.43 -5.44 10.42
CA ALA A 45 4.21 -4.34 9.83
C ALA A 45 4.72 -4.67 8.42
N ALA A 46 3.92 -5.41 7.63
CA ALA A 46 4.29 -5.76 6.26
C ALA A 46 3.22 -5.41 5.23
N TRP A 47 3.71 -5.07 4.03
CA TRP A 47 2.93 -4.77 2.84
C TRP A 47 3.24 -5.78 1.74
N HIS A 48 2.21 -6.30 1.09
CA HIS A 48 2.32 -7.07 -0.14
C HIS A 48 2.09 -6.17 -1.34
N LEU A 49 2.98 -6.28 -2.32
CA LEU A 49 2.96 -5.58 -3.59
C LEU A 49 2.80 -6.62 -4.69
N LYS A 50 1.59 -6.75 -5.21
CA LYS A 50 1.30 -7.65 -6.33
C LYS A 50 1.47 -6.90 -7.65
N ARG A 51 2.43 -7.30 -8.47
CA ARG A 51 2.66 -6.75 -9.80
C ARG A 51 1.45 -7.04 -10.70
N MET A 52 0.95 -6.03 -11.39
CA MET A 52 -0.22 -6.14 -12.27
C MET A 52 0.13 -6.20 -13.77
N ALA A 53 1.34 -5.79 -14.13
CA ALA A 53 1.82 -5.78 -15.51
C ALA A 53 2.71 -6.98 -15.84
N GLU A 54 2.66 -7.42 -17.10
CA GLU A 54 3.55 -8.43 -17.67
C GLU A 54 5.03 -7.97 -17.70
N PRO A 55 6.02 -8.88 -17.87
CA PRO A 55 5.93 -10.35 -18.03
C PRO A 55 5.86 -11.13 -16.70
N ARG A 56 5.84 -10.44 -15.57
CA ARG A 56 5.82 -11.03 -14.22
C ARG A 56 4.52 -10.72 -13.50
N LYS A 57 3.41 -10.72 -14.24
CA LYS A 57 2.10 -10.41 -13.68
C LYS A 57 1.78 -11.42 -12.58
N GLY A 58 1.29 -10.90 -11.46
CA GLY A 58 0.93 -11.71 -10.31
C GLY A 58 2.06 -11.97 -9.32
N THR A 59 3.32 -11.67 -9.66
CA THR A 59 4.42 -11.74 -8.68
C THR A 59 4.13 -10.85 -7.47
N VAL A 60 4.34 -11.39 -6.27
CA VAL A 60 4.13 -10.68 -5.01
C VAL A 60 5.46 -10.44 -4.32
N TYR A 61 5.74 -9.18 -4.03
CA TYR A 61 6.86 -8.80 -3.17
C TYR A 61 6.32 -8.41 -1.80
N CYS A 62 7.01 -8.81 -0.74
CA CYS A 62 6.70 -8.40 0.62
C CYS A 62 7.70 -7.34 1.05
N VAL A 63 7.22 -6.25 1.63
CA VAL A 63 8.05 -5.27 2.33
C VAL A 63 7.71 -5.33 3.80
N LEU A 64 8.67 -5.75 4.61
CA LEU A 64 8.57 -5.89 6.06
C LEU A 64 9.34 -4.74 6.72
N THR A 65 8.79 -4.20 7.81
CA THR A 65 9.53 -3.32 8.70
C THR A 65 9.81 -4.03 10.01
N HIS A 66 11.07 -4.16 10.38
CA HIS A 66 11.50 -4.76 11.64
C HIS A 66 12.60 -3.92 12.29
N LYS A 67 12.43 -3.57 13.58
CA LYS A 67 13.35 -2.69 14.32
C LYS A 67 13.69 -1.37 13.60
N GLY A 68 12.71 -0.83 12.86
CA GLY A 68 12.86 0.39 12.07
C GLY A 68 13.50 0.22 10.70
N VAL A 69 14.03 -0.97 10.37
CA VAL A 69 14.62 -1.28 9.07
C VAL A 69 13.55 -1.87 8.16
N ALA A 70 13.44 -1.31 6.95
CA ALA A 70 12.53 -1.81 5.92
C ALA A 70 13.29 -2.69 4.92
N THR A 71 12.84 -3.93 4.76
CA THR A 71 13.44 -4.92 3.83
C THR A 71 12.40 -5.42 2.84
N CYS A 72 12.85 -5.80 1.65
CA CYS A 72 11.96 -6.30 0.59
C CYS A 72 12.40 -7.69 0.13
N THR A 73 11.44 -8.52 -0.28
CA THR A 73 11.71 -9.85 -0.86
C THR A 73 12.01 -9.81 -2.36
N CYS A 74 12.18 -8.64 -2.97
CA CYS A 74 12.52 -8.55 -4.39
C CYS A 74 14.00 -8.92 -4.62
N PRO A 75 14.37 -9.45 -5.80
CA PRO A 75 15.74 -9.87 -6.10
C PRO A 75 16.78 -8.79 -5.81
N ASP A 76 16.50 -7.54 -6.18
CA ASP A 76 17.41 -6.41 -5.95
C ASP A 76 17.75 -6.20 -4.46
N SER A 77 16.78 -6.43 -3.58
CA SER A 77 16.98 -6.27 -2.13
C SER A 77 17.67 -7.47 -1.51
N ILE A 78 17.43 -8.67 -2.04
CA ILE A 78 18.02 -9.92 -1.52
C ILE A 78 19.47 -10.06 -1.97
N MET A 79 19.77 -9.79 -3.23
CA MET A 79 21.09 -10.04 -3.82
C MET A 79 22.08 -8.90 -3.54
N ASN A 80 21.63 -7.64 -3.64
CA ASN A 80 22.54 -6.49 -3.57
C ASN A 80 22.54 -5.80 -2.20
N GLY A 81 21.72 -6.25 -1.26
CA GLY A 81 21.55 -5.59 0.05
C GLY A 81 21.07 -4.13 -0.06
N ALA A 82 20.61 -3.70 -1.23
CA ALA A 82 20.30 -2.32 -1.54
C ALA A 82 18.85 -1.97 -1.22
N VAL A 83 18.61 -0.69 -0.91
CA VAL A 83 17.23 -0.17 -0.77
C VAL A 83 16.57 -0.15 -2.14
N CYS A 84 15.80 -1.20 -2.41
CA CYS A 84 15.10 -1.38 -3.68
C CYS A 84 14.01 -0.32 -3.91
N LYS A 85 13.59 -0.18 -5.16
CA LYS A 85 12.54 0.77 -5.58
C LYS A 85 11.22 0.60 -4.83
N HIS A 86 10.85 -0.63 -4.44
CA HIS A 86 9.64 -0.90 -3.67
C HIS A 86 9.69 -0.24 -2.28
N VAL A 87 10.81 -0.38 -1.56
CA VAL A 87 10.99 0.26 -0.24
C VAL A 87 11.01 1.77 -0.38
N ARG A 88 11.73 2.31 -1.38
CA ARG A 88 11.78 3.76 -1.63
C ARG A 88 10.39 4.34 -1.88
N ALA A 89 9.60 3.67 -2.71
CA ALA A 89 8.24 4.12 -3.05
C ALA A 89 7.30 4.06 -1.83
N LEU A 90 7.32 2.97 -1.05
CA LEU A 90 6.52 2.87 0.19
C LEU A 90 6.89 3.94 1.22
N VAL A 91 8.18 4.25 1.36
CA VAL A 91 8.66 5.32 2.24
C VAL A 91 8.19 6.68 1.73
N ALA A 92 8.29 6.95 0.44
CA ALA A 92 7.84 8.21 -0.17
C ALA A 92 6.32 8.42 0.00
N CYS A 93 5.54 7.34 -0.05
CA CYS A 93 4.10 7.36 0.20
C CYS A 93 3.74 7.38 1.71
N GLY A 94 4.71 7.40 2.62
CA GLY A 94 4.45 7.38 4.07
C GLY A 94 3.88 6.06 4.60
N LEU A 95 3.89 5.00 3.80
CA LEU A 95 3.33 3.68 4.18
C LEU A 95 4.28 2.87 5.07
N VAL A 96 5.56 3.27 5.13
CA VAL A 96 6.62 2.69 5.95
C VAL A 96 7.53 3.80 6.48
N SER A 97 7.92 3.72 7.75
CA SER A 97 8.80 4.69 8.42
C SER A 97 10.27 4.51 8.05
N ARG A 98 10.94 5.61 7.67
CA ARG A 98 12.32 5.66 7.19
C ARG A 98 13.35 5.55 8.35
N ARG A 99 13.69 4.32 8.75
CA ARG A 99 15.06 3.99 9.19
C ARG A 99 15.62 2.87 8.33
N ALA A 100 15.57 3.05 7.00
CA ALA A 100 16.37 2.23 6.10
C ALA A 100 17.85 2.59 6.32
N LYS A 101 18.51 1.90 7.26
CA LYS A 101 19.96 1.81 7.34
C LYS A 101 20.36 0.58 6.51
N PRO A 102 20.62 0.69 5.19
CA PRO A 102 21.44 -0.32 4.56
C PRO A 102 22.83 -0.16 5.19
N GLU A 103 23.35 -1.20 5.85
CA GLU A 103 24.71 -1.18 6.43
C GLU A 103 25.76 -0.76 5.38
N ALA A 104 25.49 -1.03 4.10
CA ALA A 104 26.29 -0.56 2.97
C ALA A 104 26.36 0.98 2.80
N VAL A 105 25.34 1.77 3.20
CA VAL A 105 25.39 3.25 3.11
C VAL A 105 26.11 3.87 4.32
N ILE A 106 26.23 3.14 5.43
CA ILE A 106 27.03 3.60 6.58
C ILE A 106 28.52 3.47 6.23
N ALA A 107 28.94 2.38 5.59
CA ALA A 107 30.31 2.21 5.09
C ALA A 107 30.67 3.24 4.00
N ALA A 108 29.73 3.59 3.11
CA ALA A 108 29.98 4.59 2.07
C ALA A 108 29.96 6.05 2.55
N ARG A 109 29.40 6.34 3.74
CA ARG A 109 29.37 7.70 4.32
C ARG A 109 30.56 8.03 5.21
N ASN A 110 31.30 7.01 5.67
CA ASN A 110 32.57 7.17 6.38
C ASN A 110 33.65 6.33 5.68
N PRO A 111 34.23 6.80 4.56
CA PRO A 111 35.46 6.20 4.05
C PRO A 111 36.66 6.46 4.98
N GLU A 112 36.53 7.38 5.94
CA GLU A 112 37.62 7.75 6.85
C GLU A 112 37.12 7.65 8.30
N GLY A 113 37.38 6.50 8.91
CA GLY A 113 37.69 6.45 10.34
C GLY A 113 38.98 7.22 10.56
N GLY A 114 38.87 8.56 10.54
CA GLY A 114 39.90 9.49 10.95
C GLY A 114 40.19 9.29 12.43
N ALA A 115 41.48 9.25 12.72
CA ALA A 115 42.06 9.16 14.05
C ALA A 115 41.46 10.16 15.04
N SER A 116 41.25 9.69 16.27
CA SER A 116 41.79 10.27 17.51
C SER A 116 41.58 9.29 18.65
#